data_AF-A0A7K4CGT7-F1
#
_entry.id   AF-A0A7K4CGT7-F1
#
_cell.length_a   1.000
_cell.length_b   1.000
_cell.length_c   1.000
_cell.angle_alpha   90.00
_cell.angle_beta   90.00
_cell.angle_gamma   90.00
#
_symmetry.space_group_name_H-M   'P 1'
#
loop_
_entity.id
_entity.type
_entity.pdbx_description
1 polymer ?
#
loop_
_entity_poly.entity_id
_entity_poly.type
_entity_poly.pdbx_seq_one_letter_code
_entity_poly.pdbx_strand_id
1 'polypeptide(L)'
;MRKRKVCGIARDTLQFILEASRSSLPMEFAGLLQADKEIITEVLILPGTESSRMSALIRLYMLPNMQIVGSVHSHPSADLRPSRPDIQFFSRSGDYNIIVCPPFDESSWACYDAEGVQRDLPILDVDFEDDIFDDAN
;
A
#
# COMPACT_ATOMS: atom_id res chain seq x y z
N MET A 1 12.76 12.15 14.98
CA MET A 1 11.33 11.79 14.93
C MET A 1 11.23 10.29 15.20
N ARG A 2 10.42 9.85 16.16
CA ARG A 2 10.26 8.42 16.47
C ARG A 2 9.54 7.79 15.28
N LYS A 3 10.16 6.86 14.53
CA LYS A 3 9.46 6.07 13.51
C LYS A 3 8.31 5.36 14.24
N ARG A 4 7.06 5.70 13.93
CA ARG A 4 5.90 4.96 14.44
C ARG A 4 6.01 3.55 13.88
N LYS A 5 6.10 2.56 14.75
CA LYS A 5 6.21 1.17 14.35
C LYS A 5 4.80 0.69 14.05
N VAL A 6 4.50 0.41 12.80
CA VAL A 6 3.25 -0.23 12.41
C VAL A 6 3.30 -1.68 12.93
N CYS A 7 2.21 -2.12 13.56
CA CYS A 7 2.09 -3.46 14.11
C CYS A 7 1.47 -4.47 13.13
N GLY A 8 0.78 -3.99 12.08
CA GLY A 8 0.23 -4.83 11.02
C GLY A 8 -0.58 -4.05 9.99
N ILE A 9 -1.16 -4.77 9.04
CA ILE A 9 -2.13 -4.29 8.05
C ILE A 9 -3.48 -4.94 8.32
N ALA A 10 -4.56 -4.16 8.24
CA ALA A 10 -5.91 -4.68 8.32
C ALA A 10 -6.18 -5.62 7.14
N ARG A 11 -6.82 -6.77 7.40
CA ARG A 11 -7.14 -7.76 6.36
C ARG A 11 -7.91 -7.13 5.20
N ASP A 12 -8.93 -6.33 5.52
CA ASP A 12 -9.77 -5.67 4.51
C ASP A 12 -8.95 -4.74 3.60
N THR A 13 -7.97 -4.02 4.16
CA THR A 13 -7.06 -3.17 3.39
C THR A 13 -6.18 -3.99 2.46
N LEU A 14 -5.64 -5.13 2.93
CA LEU A 14 -4.86 -6.03 2.09
C LEU A 14 -5.74 -6.63 0.97
N GLN A 15 -6.96 -7.08 1.28
CA GLN A 15 -7.89 -7.61 0.29
C GLN A 15 -8.25 -6.57 -0.77
N PHE A 16 -8.49 -5.32 -0.36
CA PHE A 16 -8.69 -4.20 -1.28
C PHE A 16 -7.50 -4.04 -2.23
N ILE A 17 -6.26 -4.04 -1.71
CA ILE A 17 -5.04 -3.95 -2.52
C ILE A 17 -4.98 -5.07 -3.56
N LEU A 18 -5.22 -6.32 -3.14
CA LEU A 18 -5.15 -7.50 -4.00
C LEU A 18 -6.18 -7.42 -5.14
N GLU A 19 -7.43 -7.08 -4.83
CA GLU A 19 -8.50 -6.99 -5.83
C GLU A 19 -8.38 -5.77 -6.75
N ALA A 20 -7.93 -4.62 -6.23
CA ALA A 20 -7.61 -3.45 -7.04
C ALA A 20 -6.46 -3.75 -8.01
N SER A 21 -5.46 -4.49 -7.55
CA SER A 21 -4.32 -4.92 -8.36
C SER A 21 -4.71 -5.92 -9.44
N ARG A 22 -5.58 -6.89 -9.11
CA ARG A 22 -6.18 -7.82 -10.07
C ARG A 22 -6.94 -7.08 -11.16
N SER A 23 -7.74 -6.09 -10.77
CA SER A 23 -8.56 -5.28 -11.68
C SER A 23 -7.74 -4.33 -12.55
N SER A 24 -6.52 -3.98 -12.12
CA SER A 24 -5.62 -3.07 -12.85
C SER A 24 -4.83 -3.77 -13.96
N LEU A 25 -4.81 -5.11 -14.01
CA LEU A 25 -4.09 -5.84 -15.05
C LEU A 25 -4.49 -5.39 -16.47
N PRO A 26 -3.53 -5.23 -17.40
CA PRO A 26 -2.09 -5.53 -17.27
C PRO A 26 -1.26 -4.37 -16.70
N MET A 27 -1.89 -3.30 -16.22
CA MET A 27 -1.22 -2.11 -15.69
C MET A 27 -0.88 -2.31 -14.20
N GLU A 28 0.11 -1.55 -13.72
CA GLU A 28 0.43 -1.49 -12.30
C GLU A 28 -0.58 -0.65 -11.54
N PHE A 29 -1.10 -1.21 -10.46
CA PHE A 29 -1.77 -0.46 -9.41
C PHE A 29 -0.71 0.21 -8.54
N ALA A 30 -0.94 1.43 -8.06
CA ALA A 30 -0.11 2.00 -7.00
C ALA A 30 -0.84 3.03 -6.15
N GLY A 31 -0.43 3.12 -4.88
CA GLY A 31 -0.96 4.04 -3.89
C GLY A 31 0.00 4.26 -2.73
N LEU A 32 -0.42 5.11 -1.79
CA LEU A 32 0.30 5.39 -0.55
C LEU A 32 -0.45 4.77 0.63
N LEU A 33 0.29 4.24 1.59
CA LEU A 33 -0.29 3.58 2.77
C LEU A 33 -0.40 4.58 3.92
N GLN A 34 -1.57 4.61 4.53
CA GLN A 34 -1.82 5.36 5.75
C GLN A 34 -2.14 4.39 6.89
N ALA A 35 -1.63 4.74 8.08
CA ALA A 35 -1.92 4.00 9.29
C ALA A 35 -2.77 4.86 10.25
N ASP A 36 -3.87 4.29 10.72
CA ASP A 36 -4.51 4.77 11.95
C ASP A 36 -3.81 4.14 13.15
N LYS A 37 -3.38 4.99 14.08
CA LYS A 37 -2.52 4.64 15.23
C LYS A 37 -1.25 3.89 14.79
N GLU A 38 -1.32 2.56 14.70
CA GLU A 38 -0.23 1.64 14.34
C GLU A 38 -0.67 0.56 13.34
N ILE A 39 -1.87 0.61 12.78
CA ILE A 39 -2.40 -0.38 11.83
C ILE A 39 -2.56 0.30 10.47
N ILE A 40 -2.05 -0.30 9.40
CA ILE A 40 -2.34 0.16 8.03
C ILE A 40 -3.79 -0.17 7.71
N THR A 41 -4.60 0.86 7.50
CA THR A 41 -6.05 0.75 7.31
C THR A 41 -6.50 1.32 5.97
N GLU A 42 -5.69 2.17 5.34
CA GLU A 42 -6.11 2.93 4.15
C GLU A 42 -5.04 2.96 3.06
N VAL A 43 -5.53 3.02 1.82
CA VAL A 43 -4.72 3.24 0.61
C VAL A 43 -5.15 4.54 -0.06
N LEU A 44 -4.25 5.51 -0.12
CA LEU A 44 -4.47 6.79 -0.78
C LEU A 44 -4.02 6.70 -2.24
N ILE A 45 -4.94 6.92 -3.17
CA ILE A 45 -4.64 7.07 -4.60
C ILE A 45 -4.56 8.56 -4.91
N LEU A 46 -3.37 9.04 -5.24
CA LEU A 46 -3.18 10.46 -5.57
C LEU A 46 -3.73 10.77 -6.98
N PRO A 47 -4.43 11.90 -7.15
CA PRO A 47 -4.81 12.37 -8.48
C PRO A 47 -3.56 12.55 -9.36
N GLY A 48 -3.64 12.16 -10.63
CA GLY A 48 -2.49 12.23 -11.55
C GLY A 48 -1.46 11.12 -11.35
N THR A 49 -1.80 10.04 -10.63
CA THR A 49 -1.03 8.79 -10.66
C THR A 49 -1.07 8.22 -12.07
N GLU A 50 0.09 8.11 -12.69
CA GLU A 50 0.23 7.57 -14.05
C GLU A 50 0.66 6.10 -13.94
N SER A 51 -0.28 5.19 -14.18
CA SER A 51 -0.01 3.77 -14.27
C SER A 51 0.45 3.40 -15.68
N SER A 52 1.43 2.50 -15.76
CA SER A 52 1.86 1.84 -16.99
C SER A 52 1.95 0.32 -16.76
N ARG A 53 2.31 -0.43 -17.79
CA ARG A 53 2.57 -1.87 -17.70
C ARG A 53 3.86 -2.24 -16.96
N MET A 54 4.72 -1.26 -16.67
CA MET A 54 6.07 -1.47 -16.13
C MET A 54 6.39 -0.63 -14.89
N SER A 55 5.52 0.33 -14.57
CA SER A 55 5.71 1.27 -13.47
C SER A 55 4.42 2.04 -13.22
N ALA A 56 4.17 2.42 -11.98
CA ALA A 56 3.25 3.50 -11.64
C ALA A 56 3.99 4.70 -11.03
N LEU A 57 3.69 5.90 -11.52
CA LEU A 57 4.33 7.13 -11.06
C LEU A 57 3.41 7.91 -10.12
N ILE A 58 3.77 7.94 -8.84
CA ILE A 58 3.06 8.70 -7.80
C ILE A 58 3.72 10.06 -7.62
N ARG A 59 2.91 11.12 -7.71
CA ARG A 59 3.35 12.52 -7.57
C ARG A 59 3.19 12.98 -6.12
N LEU A 60 4.18 12.68 -5.27
CA LEU A 60 4.16 12.99 -3.82
C LEU A 60 3.90 14.47 -3.48
N TYR A 61 4.20 15.43 -4.37
CA TYR A 61 3.89 16.84 -4.14
C TYR A 61 2.37 17.16 -4.15
N MET A 62 1.53 16.22 -4.58
CA MET A 62 0.07 16.30 -4.53
C MET A 62 -0.50 15.68 -3.25
N LEU A 63 0.36 15.14 -2.37
CA LEU A 63 -0.07 14.60 -1.09
C LEU A 63 -0.60 15.75 -0.21
N PRO A 64 -1.85 15.69 0.28
CA PRO A 64 -2.35 16.64 1.28
C PRO A 64 -1.54 16.53 2.59
N ASN A 65 -1.81 17.41 3.56
CA ASN A 65 -1.16 17.36 4.89
C ASN A 65 -1.62 16.14 5.71
N MET A 66 -1.21 14.95 5.29
CA MET A 66 -1.50 13.65 5.90
C MET A 66 -0.19 12.88 6.11
N GLN A 67 -0.18 11.97 7.07
CA GLN A 67 1.01 11.16 7.36
C GLN A 67 0.88 9.80 6.67
N ILE A 68 1.82 9.50 5.80
CA ILE A 68 1.95 8.20 5.15
C ILE A 68 3.01 7.35 5.87
N VAL A 69 2.84 6.04 5.83
CA VAL A 69 3.79 5.07 6.40
C VAL A 69 4.59 4.32 5.35
N GLY A 70 4.19 4.41 4.08
CA GLY A 70 4.88 3.80 2.95
C GLY A 70 4.03 3.82 1.69
N SER A 71 4.33 2.92 0.76
CA SER A 71 3.59 2.78 -0.50
C SER A 71 3.14 1.37 -0.80
N VAL A 72 2.27 1.22 -1.78
CA VAL A 72 1.90 -0.08 -2.35
C VAL A 72 1.90 0.02 -3.86
N HIS A 73 2.40 -1.02 -4.53
CA HIS A 73 2.19 -1.18 -5.98
C HIS A 73 2.08 -2.65 -6.39
N SER A 74 1.53 -2.90 -7.58
CA SER A 74 1.42 -4.24 -8.14
C SER A 74 2.39 -4.47 -9.28
N HIS A 75 2.96 -5.66 -9.36
CA HIS A 75 3.67 -6.13 -10.54
C HIS A 75 2.73 -6.97 -11.42
N PRO A 76 2.70 -6.77 -12.75
CA PRO A 76 1.92 -7.62 -13.64
C PRO A 76 2.54 -9.01 -13.80
N SER A 77 3.84 -9.15 -13.52
CA SER A 77 4.54 -10.43 -13.42
C SER A 77 4.43 -11.01 -12.00
N ALA A 78 4.46 -12.34 -11.88
CA ALA A 78 4.51 -13.06 -10.61
C ALA A 78 5.90 -12.96 -9.92
N ASP A 79 6.43 -11.75 -9.78
CA ASP A 79 7.70 -11.45 -9.13
C ASP A 79 7.48 -10.36 -8.07
N LEU A 80 7.81 -10.65 -6.82
CA LEU A 80 7.65 -9.71 -5.71
C LEU A 80 8.89 -8.86 -5.45
N ARG A 81 9.99 -9.06 -6.18
CA ARG A 81 11.25 -8.37 -5.91
C ARG A 81 11.19 -6.91 -6.36
N PRO A 82 11.57 -5.96 -5.51
CA PRO A 82 11.62 -4.56 -5.91
C PRO A 82 12.70 -4.32 -6.97
N SER A 83 12.37 -3.51 -7.95
CA SER A 83 13.31 -2.95 -8.91
C SER A 83 14.10 -1.78 -8.29
N ARG A 84 15.17 -1.33 -8.96
CA ARG A 84 15.95 -0.17 -8.51
C ARG A 84 15.11 1.12 -8.41
N PRO A 85 14.21 1.43 -9.38
CA PRO A 85 13.23 2.51 -9.23
C PRO A 85 12.33 2.38 -7.99
N ASP A 86 11.88 1.17 -7.66
CA ASP A 86 11.01 0.94 -6.50
C ASP A 86 11.73 1.30 -5.20
N ILE A 87 12.97 0.81 -5.03
CA ILE A 87 13.79 1.15 -3.85
C ILE A 87 14.02 2.66 -3.75
N GLN A 88 14.23 3.35 -4.87
CA GLN A 88 14.36 4.80 -4.87
C GLN A 88 13.06 5.49 -4.42
N PHE A 89 11.91 4.95 -4.80
CA PHE A 89 10.61 5.45 -4.36
C PHE A 89 10.35 5.16 -2.88
N PHE A 90 10.70 3.96 -2.38
CA PHE A 90 10.54 3.55 -0.98
C PHE A 90 11.20 4.53 -0.02
N SER A 91 12.42 4.98 -0.35
CA SER A 91 13.17 5.98 0.43
C SER A 91 12.43 7.32 0.64
N ARG A 92 11.39 7.60 -0.15
CA ARG A 92 10.59 8.83 -0.11
C ARG A 92 9.18 8.62 0.44
N SER A 93 8.68 7.39 0.40
CA SER A 93 7.29 7.05 0.71
C SER A 93 7.10 6.56 2.14
N GLY A 94 8.13 5.96 2.74
CA GLY A 94 8.10 5.49 4.12
C GLY A 94 8.74 4.12 4.30
N ASP A 95 8.49 3.53 5.47
CA ASP A 95 9.19 2.33 5.95
C ASP A 95 8.42 1.04 5.63
N TYR A 96 7.20 1.12 5.10
CA TYR A 96 6.33 -0.02 4.82
C TYR A 96 5.90 -0.02 3.36
N ASN A 97 6.66 -0.68 2.49
CA ASN A 97 6.43 -0.67 1.06
C ASN A 97 5.96 -2.05 0.58
N ILE A 98 4.72 -2.14 0.12
CA ILE A 98 4.07 -3.40 -0.27
C ILE A 98 4.19 -3.60 -1.78
N ILE A 99 4.62 -4.78 -2.18
CA ILE A 99 4.52 -5.25 -3.56
C ILE A 99 3.53 -6.42 -3.58
N VAL A 100 2.59 -6.39 -4.52
CA VAL A 100 1.69 -7.52 -4.80
C VAL A 100 1.83 -8.01 -6.24
N CYS A 101 1.56 -9.28 -6.49
CA CYS A 101 1.62 -9.83 -7.84
C CYS A 101 0.51 -10.88 -8.07
N PRO A 102 0.26 -11.31 -9.33
CA PRO A 102 -0.57 -12.48 -9.58
C PRO A 102 -0.08 -13.70 -8.80
N PRO A 103 -0.98 -14.57 -8.31
CA PRO A 103 -2.44 -14.58 -8.54
C PRO A 103 -3.27 -13.64 -7.65
N PHE A 104 -2.67 -12.74 -6.89
CA PHE A 104 -3.32 -11.79 -5.96
C PHE A 104 -4.13 -12.50 -4.87
N ASP A 105 -3.54 -13.50 -4.22
CA ASP A 105 -4.05 -14.09 -2.99
C ASP A 105 -3.27 -13.59 -1.76
N GLU A 106 -3.68 -13.99 -0.55
CA GLU A 106 -3.02 -13.57 0.71
C GLU A 106 -1.56 -14.05 0.84
N SER A 107 -1.07 -14.90 -0.08
CA SER A 107 0.33 -15.31 -0.18
C SER A 107 1.12 -14.58 -1.28
N SER A 108 0.43 -13.76 -2.09
CA SER A 108 0.98 -13.13 -3.29
C SER A 108 1.44 -11.68 -3.04
N TRP A 109 2.07 -11.43 -1.90
CA TRP A 109 2.54 -10.10 -1.52
C TRP A 109 3.76 -10.16 -0.60
N ALA A 110 4.51 -9.07 -0.57
CA ALA A 110 5.64 -8.88 0.35
C ALA A 110 5.72 -7.41 0.80
N CYS A 111 6.27 -7.19 1.98
CA CYS A 111 6.56 -5.86 2.51
C CYS A 111 8.07 -5.64 2.59
N TYR A 112 8.51 -4.42 2.26
CA TYR A 112 9.89 -3.99 2.24
C TYR A 112 10.06 -2.69 3.03
N ASP A 113 11.23 -2.50 3.63
CA ASP A 113 11.61 -1.22 4.23
C ASP A 113 12.05 -0.18 3.19
N ALA A 114 12.51 0.99 3.67
CA ALA A 114 12.96 2.09 2.82
C ALA A 114 14.21 1.74 1.99
N GLU A 115 14.97 0.73 2.42
CA GLU A 115 16.19 0.23 1.80
C GLU A 115 15.92 -0.95 0.84
N GLY A 116 14.67 -1.42 0.75
CA GLY A 116 14.28 -2.56 -0.08
C GLY A 116 14.57 -3.92 0.58
N VAL A 117 14.80 -3.95 1.89
CA VAL A 117 14.95 -5.19 2.65
C VAL A 117 13.58 -5.69 3.06
N GLN A 118 13.31 -6.98 2.83
CA GLN A 118 12.04 -7.59 3.19
C GLN A 118 11.82 -7.50 4.70
N ARG A 119 10.60 -7.15 5.10
CA ARG A 119 10.19 -7.01 6.49
C ARG A 119 8.87 -7.69 6.76
N ASP A 120 8.68 -8.14 7.99
CA ASP A 120 7.41 -8.72 8.42
C ASP A 120 6.34 -7.64 8.61
N LEU A 121 5.13 -7.95 8.12
CA LEU A 121 3.93 -7.16 8.33
C LEU A 121 2.76 -8.12 8.60
N PRO A 122 2.34 -8.31 9.85
CA PRO A 122 1.21 -9.18 10.19
C PRO A 122 -0.11 -8.70 9.57
N ILE A 123 -0.95 -9.65 9.14
CA ILE A 123 -2.35 -9.39 8.79
C ILE A 123 -3.16 -9.40 10.10
N LEU A 124 -3.95 -8.35 10.32
CA LEU A 124 -4.78 -8.18 11.51
C LEU A 124 -6.25 -8.16 11.11
N ASP A 125 -7.06 -8.93 11.84
CA ASP A 125 -8.51 -8.85 11.80
C ASP A 125 -8.94 -7.70 12.72
N VAL A 126 -9.44 -6.61 12.13
CA VAL A 126 -9.89 -5.41 12.84
C VAL A 126 -11.35 -5.14 12.52
N ASP A 127 -12.16 -4.98 13.56
CA ASP A 127 -13.52 -4.50 13.42
C ASP A 127 -13.47 -2.97 13.38
N PHE A 128 -13.72 -2.38 12.21
CA PHE A 128 -14.01 -0.96 12.14
C PHE A 128 -15.45 -0.79 12.62
N GLU A 129 -15.65 -0.10 13.74
CA GLU A 129 -16.99 0.42 14.05
C GLU A 129 -17.32 1.40 12.93
N ASP A 130 -18.16 0.97 11.98
CA ASP A 130 -18.81 1.90 11.08
C ASP A 130 -19.53 2.89 11.99
N ASP A 131 -19.07 4.14 12.02
CA ASP A 131 -19.86 5.25 12.55
C ASP A 131 -21.12 5.30 11.68
N ILE A 132 -22.13 4.52 12.07
CA ILE A 132 -23.47 4.59 11.53
C ILE A 132 -23.89 6.03 11.81
N PHE A 133 -23.84 6.86 10.78
CA PHE A 133 -24.50 8.15 10.77
C PHE A 133 -25.99 7.86 10.99
N ASP A 134 -26.39 7.92 12.25
CA ASP A 134 -27.78 7.87 12.66
C ASP A 134 -28.39 9.17 12.14
N ASP A 135 -28.89 9.13 10.90
CA ASP A 135 -29.75 10.17 10.35
C ASP A 135 -31.02 10.21 11.21
N ALA A 136 -30.91 10.90 12.34
CA ALA A 136 -32.02 11.24 13.21
C ALA A 136 -32.94 12.21 12.45
N ASN A 137 -33.99 11.59 11.92
CA ASN A 137 -35.19 12.14 11.28
C ASN A 137 -35.78 13.38 11.97
#